data_AF-A0ABF7Q7C6-F1
#
_entry.id   AF-A0ABF7Q7C6-F1
#
_cell.length_a   1.000
_cell.length_b   1.000
_cell.length_c   1.000
_cell.angle_alpha   90.00
_cell.angle_beta   90.00
_cell.angle_gamma   90.00
#
_symmetry.space_group_name_H-M   'P 1'
#
loop_
_entity.id
_entity.type
_entity.pdbx_description
1 polymer ?
#
loop_
_entity_poly.entity_id
_entity_poly.type
_entity_poly.pdbx_seq_one_letter_code
_entity_poly.pdbx_strand_id
1 'polypeptide(L)' 'MLFRGPRRLAALRDRWKTLLALIGDPYRPERHYMRGPGPKWRAKHGARSVA' A
#
# COMPACT_ATOMS: atom_id res chain seq x y z
N MET A 1 4.97 45.40 -9.79
CA MET A 1 3.90 44.53 -9.24
C MET A 1 3.28 43.74 -10.39
N LEU A 2 3.96 42.73 -10.94
CA LEU A 2 3.47 41.92 -12.07
C LEU A 2 4.19 40.56 -12.11
N PHE A 3 3.70 39.57 -11.36
CA PHE A 3 4.00 38.14 -11.62
C PHE A 3 2.82 37.29 -11.12
N ARG A 4 1.66 37.46 -11.77
CA ARG A 4 0.48 36.60 -11.58
C ARG A 4 0.42 35.61 -12.75
N GLY A 5 1.18 34.51 -12.66
CA GLY A 5 1.08 33.35 -13.55
C GLY A 5 2.42 32.61 -13.64
N PRO A 6 2.53 31.34 -13.15
CA PRO A 6 1.94 30.20 -13.85
C PRO A 6 1.33 29.17 -12.86
N ARG A 7 0.37 29.60 -12.05
CA ARG A 7 -0.24 28.76 -11.00
C ARG A 7 -0.88 27.48 -11.55
N ARG A 8 -1.37 27.49 -12.79
CA ARG A 8 -1.99 26.32 -13.44
C ARG A 8 -0.97 25.23 -13.81
N LEU A 9 0.22 25.62 -14.29
CA LEU A 9 1.28 24.68 -14.65
C LEU A 9 1.90 24.04 -13.40
N ALA A 10 2.08 24.83 -12.34
CA ALA A 10 2.52 24.31 -11.04
C ALA A 10 1.53 23.28 -10.49
N ALA A 11 0.22 23.60 -10.51
CA ALA A 11 -0.81 22.66 -10.08
C ALA A 11 -0.85 21.37 -10.92
N LEU A 12 -0.63 21.46 -12.23
CA LEU A 12 -0.54 20.30 -13.11
C LEU A 12 0.64 19.41 -12.71
N ARG A 13 1.83 20.00 -12.57
CA ARG A 13 3.07 19.31 -12.17
C ARG A 13 2.92 18.59 -10.83
N ASP A 14 2.32 19.24 -9.84
CA ASP A 14 2.12 18.63 -8.51
C ASP A 14 1.12 17.46 -8.56
N ARG A 15 0.11 17.54 -9.44
CA ARG A 15 -0.78 16.41 -9.73
C ARG A 15 -0.07 15.25 -10.40
N TRP A 16 0.76 15.52 -11.40
CA TRP A 16 1.59 14.50 -12.07
C TRP A 16 2.55 13.81 -11.11
N LYS A 17 3.19 14.55 -10.21
CA LYS A 17 4.06 13.96 -9.16
C LYS A 17 3.30 13.02 -8.23
N THR A 18 2.09 13.39 -7.84
CA THR A 18 1.24 12.55 -6.96
C THR A 18 0.85 11.25 -7.66
N LEU A 19 0.49 11.32 -8.95
CA LEU A 19 0.15 10.14 -9.75
C LEU A 19 1.35 9.19 -9.90
N LEU A 20 2.54 9.74 -10.19
CA LEU A 20 3.77 8.94 -10.29
C LEU A 20 4.14 8.29 -8.96
N ALA A 21 3.92 8.97 -7.83
CA ALA A 21 4.15 8.40 -6.50
C ALA A 21 3.20 7.24 -6.19
N LEU A 22 1.93 7.32 -6.60
CA LEU A 22 0.95 6.25 -6.43
C LEU A 22 1.25 5.02 -7.30
N ILE A 23 1.68 5.25 -8.56
CA ILE A 23 2.02 4.16 -9.50
C ILE A 23 3.37 3.54 -9.12
N GLY A 24 4.29 4.35 -8.60
CA GLY A 24 5.62 3.93 -8.18
C GLY A 24 5.69 3.30 -6.79
N ASP A 25 4.59 3.29 -6.02
CA ASP A 25 4.55 2.58 -4.73
C ASP A 25 4.41 1.08 -4.99
N PRO A 26 5.47 0.27 -4.78
CA PRO A 26 5.36 -1.16 -4.96
C PRO A 26 4.38 -1.71 -3.92
N TYR A 27 3.35 -2.42 -4.39
CA TYR A 27 2.46 -3.17 -3.51
C TYR A 27 3.32 -4.07 -2.61
N ARG A 28 3.33 -3.78 -1.30
CA ARG A 28 4.05 -4.52 -0.25
C ARG A 28 3.08 -5.50 0.41
N PRO A 29 2.88 -6.68 -0.17
CA PRO A 29 1.96 -7.65 0.41
C PRO A 29 2.48 -8.14 1.76
N GLU A 30 3.76 -7.94 2.12
CA GLU A 30 4.29 -8.31 3.45
C GLU A 30 3.61 -7.54 4.60
N ARG A 31 3.00 -6.37 4.33
CA ARG A 31 2.17 -5.64 5.31
C ARG A 31 0.76 -6.22 5.47
N HIS A 32 0.28 -6.96 4.48
CA HIS A 32 -1.09 -7.48 4.41
C HIS A 32 -1.18 -9.02 4.46
N TYR A 33 -0.06 -9.72 4.33
CA TYR A 33 0.05 -11.13 4.69
C TYR A 33 0.06 -11.25 6.21
N MET A 34 -1.09 -10.99 6.81
CA MET A 34 -1.56 -11.71 7.99
C MET A 34 -1.78 -13.15 7.56
N ARG A 35 -0.68 -13.86 7.24
CA ARG A 35 -0.75 -15.26 6.87
C ARG A 35 -1.10 -15.99 8.15
N GLY A 36 -2.40 -16.20 8.32
CA GLY A 36 -2.94 -17.02 9.39
C GLY A 36 -2.24 -18.37 9.40
N PRO A 37 -2.25 -19.06 10.55
CA PRO A 37 -1.34 -20.15 10.78
C PRO A 37 -1.43 -21.23 9.69
N GLY A 38 -0.27 -21.49 9.08
CA GLY A 38 -0.15 -22.44 7.98
C GLY A 38 -0.47 -23.88 8.41
N PRO A 39 -0.58 -24.82 7.46
CA PRO A 39 -0.93 -26.21 7.74
C PRO A 39 -0.01 -26.88 8.77
N LYS A 40 1.29 -26.54 8.76
CA LYS A 40 2.26 -27.00 9.76
C LYS A 40 1.97 -26.48 11.18
N TRP A 41 1.40 -25.29 11.31
CA TRP A 41 0.96 -24.75 12.60
C TRP A 41 -0.31 -25.44 13.08
N ARG A 42 -1.28 -25.67 12.17
CA ARG A 42 -2.51 -26.41 12.50
C ARG A 42 -2.23 -27.87 12.84
N ALA A 43 -1.24 -28.52 12.23
CA ALA A 43 -0.84 -29.88 12.60
C ALA A 43 -0.27 -29.97 14.03
N LYS A 44 0.33 -28.88 14.54
CA LYS A 44 0.89 -28.82 15.91
C LYS A 44 -0.11 -28.36 16.96
N HIS A 45 -1.06 -27.50 16.59
CA HIS A 45 -1.97 -26.82 17.53
C HIS A 45 -3.47 -27.11 17.31
N GLY A 46 -3.85 -27.72 16.19
CA GLY A 46 -5.23 -28.03 15.83
C GLY A 46 -5.80 -29.28 16.52
N ALA A 47 -5.00 -29.99 17.32
CA ALA A 47 -5.44 -31.13 18.12
C ALA A 47 -6.21 -30.68 19.39
N ARG A 48 -7.15 -29.75 19.24
CA ARG A 48 -8.09 -29.40 20.31
C ARG A 48 -9.49 -29.21 19.77
N SER A 49 -10.03 -30.31 19.25
CA SER A 49 -11.47 -30.57 19.19
C SER A 49 -11.70 -32.07 19.28
N VAL A 50 -11.75 -32.64 20.49
CA VAL A 50 -12.70 -33.70 20.85
C VAL A 50 -12.98 -33.59 22.36
N ALA A 51 -14.06 -32.88 22.68
CA ALA A 51 -15.07 -33.18 23.70
C ALA A 51 -16.10 -32.04 23.68
#